data_AF-A0A1V1X3E1-F1
#
_entry.id   AF-A0A1V1X3E1-F1
#
_cell.length_a   1.000
_cell.length_b   1.000
_cell.length_c   1.000
_cell.angle_alpha   90.00
_cell.angle_beta   90.00
_cell.angle_gamma   90.00
#
_symmetry.space_group_name_H-M   'P 1'
#
loop_
_entity.id
_entity.type
_entity.pdbx_description
1 polymer ?
#
loop_
_entity_poly.entity_id
_entity_poly.type
_entity_poly.pdbx_seq_one_letter_code
_entity_poly.pdbx_strand_id
1 'polypeptide(L)'
;QLERSGEEIKVSERFVPPCLSIYSSELLVKLVKEIRDQVASRGHQLESYKRRRGIHTADLGARDMVYLLALRSINRYVPLLFHLMEYKQIHPWNVYAVLRELIGELSSFSEQVNMMGEREDGTSLLSGYEHRSLWKCFSDAQTLVTQLLDEITAGPEYVMQLLYDGTYYASDLSPAIFAGQNRFYLLIETEADPKAVVQSLETIAKLGSRESLPILIARALSGISLKHLPAPPQELPRRAHSVYFQIDHHSDQWVQIQKGNNIALYWDAAPEDLKVEMMVVGKT
;
A
#
# COMPACT_ATOMS: atom_id res chain seq x y z
N GLN A 1 18.47 28.47 -13.32
CA GLN A 1 19.80 27.91 -12.98
C GLN A 1 20.31 27.14 -14.19
N LEU A 2 21.62 27.17 -14.46
CA LEU A 2 22.23 26.42 -15.55
C LEU A 2 22.96 25.21 -14.97
N GLU A 3 22.86 24.08 -15.65
CA GLU A 3 23.52 22.83 -15.30
C GLU A 3 24.40 22.37 -16.47
N ARG A 4 25.53 21.74 -16.15
CA ARG A 4 26.45 21.23 -17.15
C ARG A 4 26.13 19.76 -17.43
N SER A 5 25.81 19.45 -18.69
CA SER A 5 25.60 18.09 -19.18
C SER A 5 26.70 17.77 -20.19
N GLY A 6 27.80 17.19 -19.71
CA GLY A 6 29.02 17.00 -20.51
C GLY A 6 29.69 18.34 -20.86
N GLU A 7 29.75 18.67 -22.16
CA GLU A 7 30.26 19.97 -22.65
C GLU A 7 29.15 21.01 -22.86
N GLU A 8 27.88 20.61 -22.83
CA GLU A 8 26.74 21.51 -23.02
C GLU A 8 26.28 22.14 -21.70
N ILE A 9 25.91 23.42 -21.75
CA ILE A 9 25.23 24.11 -20.64
C ILE A 9 23.73 24.12 -20.94
N LYS A 10 22.94 23.51 -20.07
CA LYS A 10 21.48 23.40 -20.19
C LYS A 10 20.79 24.14 -19.05
N VAL A 11 19.55 24.55 -19.27
CA VAL A 11 18.72 25.08 -18.18
C VAL A 11 18.35 23.92 -17.26
N SER A 12 18.51 24.11 -15.96
CA SER A 12 18.10 23.13 -14.95
C SER A 12 16.59 22.93 -15.01
N GLU A 13 16.17 21.68 -15.18
CA GLU A 13 14.76 21.27 -15.13
C GLU A 13 14.20 21.26 -13.70
N ARG A 14 15.06 21.46 -12.70
CA ARG A 14 14.74 21.39 -11.27
C ARG A 14 14.84 22.75 -10.58
N PHE A 15 14.91 23.83 -11.35
CA PHE A 15 15.01 25.17 -10.79
C PHE A 15 13.67 25.90 -10.81
N VAL A 16 13.23 26.31 -9.61
CA VAL A 16 12.07 27.20 -9.44
C VAL A 16 12.55 28.47 -8.74
N PRO A 17 12.43 29.66 -9.36
CA PRO A 17 12.82 30.91 -8.72
C PRO A 17 11.85 31.26 -7.58
N PRO A 18 12.22 32.18 -6.66
CA PRO A 18 11.26 32.81 -5.76
C PRO A 18 10.08 33.40 -6.55
N CYS A 19 8.86 33.06 -6.15
CA CYS A 19 7.65 33.34 -6.92
C CYS A 19 6.58 33.97 -6.04
N LEU A 20 6.05 35.13 -6.44
CA LEU A 20 4.89 35.74 -5.75
C LEU A 20 3.58 35.04 -6.08
N SER A 21 3.51 34.36 -7.23
CA SER A 21 2.43 33.45 -7.61
C SER A 21 3.01 32.14 -8.11
N ILE A 22 2.37 31.01 -7.79
CA ILE A 22 2.79 29.71 -8.35
C ILE A 22 2.78 29.70 -9.88
N TYR A 23 1.95 30.53 -10.49
CA TYR A 23 1.81 30.67 -11.94
C TYR A 23 2.99 31.39 -12.61
N SER A 24 3.91 31.95 -11.82
CA SER A 24 5.18 32.49 -12.32
C SER A 24 6.20 31.39 -12.67
N SER A 25 5.90 30.12 -12.39
CA SER A 25 6.72 28.96 -12.75
C SER A 25 5.86 27.81 -13.26
N GLU A 26 6.07 27.39 -14.51
CA GLU A 26 5.35 26.26 -15.10
C GLU A 26 5.61 24.94 -14.36
N LEU A 27 6.85 24.73 -13.88
CA LEU A 27 7.23 23.58 -13.08
C LEU A 27 6.42 23.51 -11.78
N LEU A 28 6.25 24.65 -11.10
CA LEU A 28 5.52 24.69 -9.84
C LEU A 28 4.01 24.44 -10.06
N VAL A 29 3.43 25.02 -11.11
CA VAL A 29 2.04 24.72 -11.52
C VAL A 29 1.88 23.24 -11.84
N LYS A 30 2.83 22.63 -12.55
CA LYS A 30 2.81 21.21 -12.90
C LYS A 30 2.84 20.32 -11.66
N LEU A 31 3.78 20.56 -10.73
CA LEU A 31 3.88 19.80 -9.47
C LEU A 31 2.58 19.85 -8.67
N VAL A 32 1.99 21.03 -8.48
CA VAL A 32 0.75 21.17 -7.70
C VAL A 32 -0.43 20.50 -8.41
N LYS A 33 -0.52 20.58 -9.75
CA LYS A 33 -1.53 19.85 -10.53
C LYS A 33 -1.37 18.35 -10.39
N GLU A 34 -0.16 17.83 -10.49
CA GLU A 34 0.11 16.39 -10.34
C GLU A 34 -0.31 15.90 -8.96
N ILE A 35 0.02 16.63 -7.89
CA ILE A 35 -0.45 16.31 -6.53
C ILE A 35 -1.97 16.31 -6.46
N ARG A 36 -2.63 17.39 -6.95
CA ARG A 36 -4.09 17.48 -6.97
C ARG A 36 -4.72 16.29 -7.70
N ASP A 37 -4.20 15.94 -8.86
CA ASP A 37 -4.74 14.89 -9.72
C ASP A 37 -4.53 13.50 -9.10
N GLN A 38 -3.39 13.26 -8.43
CA GLN A 38 -3.16 12.05 -7.64
C GLN A 38 -4.16 11.91 -6.48
N VAL A 39 -4.34 12.98 -5.69
CA VAL A 39 -5.28 12.99 -4.57
C VAL A 39 -6.72 12.78 -5.06
N ALA A 40 -7.11 13.42 -6.17
CA ALA A 40 -8.43 13.24 -6.79
C ALA A 40 -8.64 11.83 -7.33
N SER A 41 -7.63 11.26 -7.99
CA SER A 41 -7.66 9.87 -8.48
C SER A 41 -7.87 8.88 -7.33
N ARG A 42 -7.12 9.06 -6.23
CA ARG A 42 -7.30 8.24 -5.02
C ARG A 42 -8.69 8.42 -4.41
N GLY A 43 -9.22 9.65 -4.40
CA GLY A 43 -10.60 9.95 -4.00
C GLY A 43 -11.63 9.15 -4.80
N HIS A 44 -11.55 9.17 -6.13
CA HIS A 44 -12.46 8.40 -6.99
C HIS A 44 -12.35 6.88 -6.79
N GLN A 45 -11.12 6.36 -6.62
CA GLN A 45 -10.92 4.95 -6.29
C GLN A 45 -11.64 4.61 -5.00
N LEU A 46 -11.43 5.41 -3.94
CA LEU A 46 -12.13 5.21 -2.70
C LEU A 46 -13.64 5.31 -2.92
N GLU A 47 -14.21 6.39 -3.45
CA GLU A 47 -15.66 6.53 -3.68
C GLU A 47 -16.33 5.32 -4.36
N SER A 48 -15.63 4.68 -5.30
CA SER A 48 -16.13 3.46 -5.96
C SER A 48 -16.39 2.30 -4.99
N TYR A 49 -15.56 2.16 -3.94
CA TYR A 49 -15.75 1.19 -2.85
C TYR A 49 -16.99 1.51 -2.01
N LYS A 50 -17.19 2.78 -1.63
CA LYS A 50 -18.36 3.24 -0.86
C LYS A 50 -19.66 2.91 -1.58
N ARG A 51 -19.73 3.11 -2.90
CA ARG A 51 -20.91 2.79 -3.71
C ARG A 51 -21.23 1.29 -3.72
N ARG A 52 -20.21 0.42 -3.65
CA ARG A 52 -20.38 -1.04 -3.67
C ARG A 52 -20.85 -1.60 -2.31
N ARG A 53 -20.32 -1.10 -1.19
CA ARG A 53 -20.66 -1.59 0.16
C ARG A 53 -21.94 -1.00 0.75
N GLY A 54 -22.31 0.22 0.36
CA GLY A 54 -23.42 0.96 0.98
C GLY A 54 -23.02 1.54 2.36
N ILE A 55 -23.57 2.70 2.71
CA ILE A 55 -23.23 3.42 3.96
C ILE A 55 -24.13 2.99 5.14
N HIS A 56 -25.27 2.36 4.84
CA HIS A 56 -26.36 2.12 5.78
C HIS A 56 -26.52 0.65 6.20
N THR A 57 -25.50 -0.17 6.01
CA THR A 57 -25.50 -1.53 6.56
C THR A 57 -25.13 -1.48 8.05
N ALA A 58 -25.86 -2.22 8.88
CA ALA A 58 -25.73 -2.18 10.35
C ALA A 58 -24.41 -2.75 10.89
N ASP A 59 -23.52 -3.26 10.02
CA ASP A 59 -22.28 -3.94 10.35
C ASP A 59 -21.04 -3.18 9.80
N LEU A 60 -20.92 -1.88 10.05
CA LEU A 60 -19.68 -1.15 9.73
C LEU A 60 -18.56 -1.61 10.66
N GLY A 61 -17.58 -2.36 10.11
CA GLY A 61 -16.41 -2.81 10.85
C GLY A 61 -15.34 -1.73 11.01
N ALA A 62 -14.33 -1.99 11.85
CA ALA A 62 -13.20 -1.07 12.06
C ALA A 62 -12.49 -0.66 10.75
N ARG A 63 -12.41 -1.56 9.77
CA ARG A 63 -11.84 -1.27 8.44
C ARG A 63 -12.69 -0.30 7.63
N ASP A 64 -14.01 -0.42 7.69
CA ASP A 64 -14.90 0.51 7.01
C ASP A 64 -14.77 1.92 7.62
N MET A 65 -14.50 2.01 8.93
CA MET A 65 -14.16 3.28 9.58
C MET A 65 -12.86 3.88 9.04
N VAL A 66 -11.77 3.09 8.95
CA VAL A 66 -10.48 3.58 8.39
C VAL A 66 -10.67 4.08 6.96
N TYR A 67 -11.39 3.32 6.14
CA TYR A 67 -11.71 3.69 4.78
C TYR A 67 -12.54 5.00 4.70
N LEU A 68 -13.57 5.15 5.55
CA LEU A 68 -14.40 6.36 5.59
C LEU A 68 -13.60 7.58 6.08
N LEU A 69 -12.67 7.38 7.02
CA LEU A 69 -11.77 8.44 7.48
C LEU A 69 -10.82 8.89 6.36
N ALA A 70 -10.24 7.94 5.62
CA ALA A 70 -9.40 8.26 4.47
C ALA A 70 -10.19 9.00 3.38
N LEU A 71 -11.38 8.51 3.02
CA LEU A 71 -12.25 9.17 2.05
C LEU A 71 -12.67 10.57 2.52
N ARG A 72 -13.01 10.75 3.80
CA ARG A 72 -13.35 12.06 4.37
C ARG A 72 -12.17 13.04 4.26
N SER A 73 -10.96 12.57 4.56
CA SER A 73 -9.73 13.37 4.48
C SER A 73 -9.51 13.83 3.04
N ILE A 74 -9.55 12.90 2.07
CA ILE A 74 -9.38 13.23 0.65
C ILE A 74 -10.48 14.17 0.14
N ASN A 75 -11.74 13.93 0.51
CA ASN A 75 -12.87 14.78 0.10
C ASN A 75 -12.78 16.22 0.64
N ARG A 76 -12.01 16.46 1.72
CA ARG A 76 -11.73 17.81 2.21
C ARG A 76 -10.73 18.53 1.30
N TYR A 77 -9.63 17.88 0.94
CA TYR A 77 -8.53 18.53 0.23
C TYR A 77 -8.71 18.60 -1.28
N VAL A 78 -9.40 17.65 -1.92
CA VAL A 78 -9.59 17.69 -3.38
C VAL A 78 -10.25 19.01 -3.82
N PRO A 79 -11.42 19.42 -3.30
CA PRO A 79 -12.06 20.67 -3.70
C PRO A 79 -11.19 21.89 -3.38
N LEU A 80 -10.49 21.87 -2.23
CA LEU A 80 -9.59 22.96 -1.84
C LEU A 80 -8.43 23.10 -2.83
N LEU A 81 -7.76 22.01 -3.21
CA LEU A 81 -6.67 22.04 -4.19
C LEU A 81 -7.15 22.50 -5.58
N PHE A 82 -8.37 22.10 -6.00
CA PHE A 82 -8.98 22.66 -7.22
C PHE A 82 -9.17 24.18 -7.09
N HIS A 83 -9.76 24.65 -6.00
CA HIS A 83 -10.00 26.07 -5.74
C HIS A 83 -8.70 26.90 -5.75
N LEU A 84 -7.64 26.43 -5.07
CA LEU A 84 -6.34 27.10 -5.05
C LEU A 84 -5.75 27.24 -6.47
N MET A 85 -5.98 26.25 -7.33
CA MET A 85 -5.50 26.27 -8.71
C MET A 85 -6.38 27.10 -9.65
N GLU A 86 -7.64 27.36 -9.34
CA GLU A 86 -8.49 28.25 -10.15
C GLU A 86 -8.03 29.71 -10.09
N TYR A 87 -7.49 30.13 -8.95
CA TYR A 87 -6.98 31.49 -8.76
C TYR A 87 -5.52 31.63 -9.17
N LYS A 88 -5.26 32.35 -10.27
CA LYS A 88 -3.91 32.46 -10.87
C LYS A 88 -2.91 33.33 -10.11
N GLN A 89 -3.30 33.97 -9.01
CA GLN A 89 -2.44 34.87 -8.24
C GLN A 89 -2.16 34.35 -6.82
N ILE A 90 -2.18 33.02 -6.64
CA ILE A 90 -1.93 32.42 -5.34
C ILE A 90 -0.44 32.33 -5.00
N HIS A 91 -0.07 32.85 -3.84
CA HIS A 91 1.29 32.77 -3.32
C HIS A 91 1.66 31.33 -2.91
N PRO A 92 2.88 30.83 -3.23
CA PRO A 92 3.31 29.47 -2.91
C PRO A 92 3.25 29.11 -1.42
N TRP A 93 3.41 30.08 -0.51
CA TRP A 93 3.25 29.87 0.93
C TRP A 93 1.89 29.24 1.28
N ASN A 94 0.80 29.75 0.68
CA ASN A 94 -0.55 29.30 1.00
C ASN A 94 -0.80 27.88 0.48
N VAL A 95 -0.33 27.59 -0.73
CA VAL A 95 -0.42 26.25 -1.32
C VAL A 95 0.38 25.26 -0.48
N TYR A 96 1.60 25.63 -0.11
CA TYR A 96 2.47 24.77 0.67
C TYR A 96 1.89 24.47 2.06
N ALA A 97 1.27 25.45 2.72
CA ALA A 97 0.57 25.24 3.99
C ALA A 97 -0.51 24.15 3.87
N VAL A 98 -1.34 24.19 2.81
CA VAL A 98 -2.37 23.17 2.56
C VAL A 98 -1.76 21.80 2.25
N LEU A 99 -0.63 21.75 1.54
CA LEU A 99 0.07 20.48 1.31
C LEU A 99 0.62 19.88 2.60
N ARG A 100 1.12 20.71 3.53
CA ARG A 100 1.56 20.23 4.85
C ARG A 100 0.40 19.69 5.68
N GLU A 101 -0.74 20.37 5.65
CA GLU A 101 -1.96 19.92 6.34
C GLU A 101 -2.45 18.57 5.80
N LEU A 102 -2.48 18.44 4.47
CA LEU A 102 -2.78 17.18 3.78
C LEU A 102 -1.83 16.07 4.23
N ILE A 103 -0.52 16.32 4.20
CA ILE A 103 0.49 15.32 4.62
C ILE A 103 0.27 14.88 6.07
N GLY A 104 0.01 15.82 6.98
CA GLY A 104 -0.26 15.50 8.38
C GLY A 104 -1.55 14.71 8.59
N GLU A 105 -2.58 14.93 7.77
CA GLU A 105 -3.80 14.11 7.83
C GLU A 105 -3.57 12.72 7.22
N LEU A 106 -2.86 12.62 6.09
CA LEU A 106 -2.52 11.35 5.44
C LEU A 106 -1.56 10.49 6.28
N SER A 107 -0.68 11.08 7.09
CA SER A 107 0.23 10.35 7.97
C SER A 107 -0.51 9.52 9.03
N SER A 108 -1.78 9.83 9.32
CA SER A 108 -2.62 9.02 10.22
C SER A 108 -2.84 7.59 9.71
N PHE A 109 -2.57 7.34 8.43
CA PHE A 109 -2.67 6.03 7.78
C PHE A 109 -1.30 5.39 7.53
N SER A 110 -0.21 5.99 8.05
CA SER A 110 1.16 5.50 7.91
C SER A 110 1.70 5.02 9.26
N GLU A 111 2.44 3.92 9.25
CA GLU A 111 3.24 3.46 10.40
C GLU A 111 4.65 4.05 10.40
N GLN A 112 5.12 4.57 9.25
CA GLN A 112 6.52 4.94 9.04
C GLN A 112 6.76 6.45 9.08
N VAL A 113 5.71 7.25 8.91
CA VAL A 113 5.80 8.70 8.75
C VAL A 113 4.88 9.39 9.75
N ASN A 114 5.42 10.33 10.53
CA ASN A 114 4.64 11.12 11.48
C ASN A 114 3.99 12.36 10.82
N MET A 115 3.21 13.12 11.59
CA MET A 115 2.50 14.33 11.12
C MET A 115 3.41 15.47 10.63
N MET A 116 4.70 15.42 10.95
CA MET A 116 5.71 16.39 10.49
C MET A 116 6.38 15.96 9.19
N GLY A 117 6.10 14.75 8.69
CA GLY A 117 6.77 14.17 7.52
C GLY A 117 8.14 13.58 7.86
N GLU A 118 8.32 13.08 9.07
CA GLU A 118 9.56 12.49 9.56
C GLU A 118 9.39 10.98 9.80
N ARG A 119 10.47 10.23 9.62
CA ARG A 119 10.56 8.82 10.00
C ARG A 119 10.99 8.64 11.45
N GLU A 120 10.81 7.44 11.99
CA GLU A 120 11.21 7.09 13.36
C GLU A 120 12.72 7.28 13.61
N ASP A 121 13.55 7.10 12.58
CA ASP A 121 15.01 7.34 12.64
C ASP A 121 15.41 8.83 12.65
N GLY A 122 14.44 9.74 12.64
CA GLY A 122 14.65 11.19 12.60
C GLY A 122 14.86 11.76 11.20
N THR A 123 14.77 10.95 10.14
CA THR A 123 14.91 11.43 8.77
C THR A 123 13.71 12.28 8.37
N SER A 124 13.94 13.55 8.05
CA SER A 124 12.91 14.47 7.54
C SER A 124 12.70 14.26 6.04
N LEU A 125 11.52 13.75 5.66
CA LEU A 125 11.10 13.58 4.26
C LEU A 125 10.47 14.84 3.68
N LEU A 126 10.01 15.76 4.52
CA LEU A 126 9.38 17.01 4.13
C LEU A 126 10.24 18.21 4.55
N SER A 127 10.81 18.92 3.58
CA SER A 127 11.56 20.16 3.87
C SER A 127 10.66 21.27 4.38
N GLY A 128 11.10 22.09 5.35
CA GLY A 128 10.38 23.31 5.72
C GLY A 128 10.24 24.30 4.55
N TYR A 129 9.25 25.19 4.61
CA TYR A 129 9.06 26.18 3.53
C TYR A 129 10.27 27.10 3.42
N GLU A 130 10.93 27.06 2.27
CA GLU A 130 12.00 27.98 1.91
C GLU A 130 11.69 28.65 0.58
N HIS A 131 11.32 29.94 0.64
CA HIS A 131 10.90 30.70 -0.55
C HIS A 131 11.97 30.78 -1.65
N ARG A 132 13.25 30.63 -1.26
CA ARG A 132 14.39 30.64 -2.19
C ARG A 132 14.67 29.27 -2.81
N SER A 133 14.04 28.21 -2.30
CA SER A 133 14.24 26.81 -2.70
C SER A 133 12.89 26.11 -2.91
N LEU A 134 11.98 26.75 -3.67
CA LEU A 134 10.62 26.26 -3.87
C LEU A 134 10.58 24.86 -4.49
N TRP A 135 11.49 24.54 -5.41
CA TRP A 135 11.54 23.21 -6.03
C TRP A 135 11.62 22.11 -4.97
N LYS A 136 12.61 22.19 -4.07
CA LYS A 136 12.83 21.18 -3.02
C LYS A 136 11.59 21.00 -2.15
N CYS A 137 11.01 22.10 -1.69
CA CYS A 137 9.82 22.07 -0.82
C CYS A 137 8.66 21.30 -1.49
N PHE A 138 8.36 21.63 -2.74
CA PHE A 138 7.21 21.05 -3.45
C PHE A 138 7.48 19.66 -4.03
N SER A 139 8.73 19.35 -4.44
CA SER A 139 9.11 18.01 -4.88
C SER A 139 9.09 17.02 -3.72
N ASP A 140 9.57 17.42 -2.54
CA ASP A 140 9.54 16.60 -1.34
C ASP A 140 8.09 16.34 -0.92
N ALA A 141 7.25 17.38 -0.93
CA ALA A 141 5.81 17.25 -0.67
C ALA A 141 5.11 16.32 -1.67
N GLN A 142 5.41 16.44 -2.97
CA GLN A 142 4.84 15.55 -4.00
C GLN A 142 5.22 14.09 -3.75
N THR A 143 6.51 13.84 -3.48
CA THR A 143 7.03 12.49 -3.22
C THR A 143 6.35 11.88 -2.00
N LEU A 144 6.23 12.66 -0.93
CA LEU A 144 5.63 12.20 0.31
C LEU A 144 4.12 11.98 0.19
N VAL A 145 3.38 12.89 -0.46
CA VAL A 145 1.95 12.68 -0.73
C VAL A 145 1.73 11.42 -1.56
N THR A 146 2.55 11.18 -2.59
CA THR A 146 2.45 9.95 -3.40
C THR A 146 2.64 8.71 -2.53
N GLN A 147 3.69 8.69 -1.70
CA GLN A 147 3.96 7.58 -0.77
C GLN A 147 2.77 7.33 0.17
N LEU A 148 2.28 8.38 0.84
CA LEU A 148 1.20 8.25 1.81
C LEU A 148 -0.13 7.85 1.17
N LEU A 149 -0.45 8.34 -0.03
CA LEU A 149 -1.65 7.92 -0.76
C LEU A 149 -1.58 6.44 -1.15
N ASP A 150 -0.39 5.92 -1.51
CA ASP A 150 -0.19 4.51 -1.83
C ASP A 150 -0.38 3.60 -0.61
N GLU A 151 -0.09 4.09 0.60
CA GLU A 151 -0.35 3.37 1.86
C GLU A 151 -1.85 3.29 2.20
N ILE A 152 -2.68 4.22 1.71
CA ILE A 152 -4.15 4.20 1.87
C ILE A 152 -4.78 3.13 0.97
N THR A 153 -4.71 1.87 1.37
CA THR A 153 -5.36 0.78 0.64
C THR A 153 -6.82 0.62 1.06
N ALA A 154 -7.68 0.16 0.14
CA ALA A 154 -8.98 -0.37 0.54
C ALA A 154 -8.83 -1.66 1.37
N GLY A 155 -7.63 -2.25 1.40
CA GLY A 155 -7.27 -3.50 2.04
C GLY A 155 -7.81 -4.74 1.32
N PRO A 156 -7.31 -5.94 1.64
CA PRO A 156 -7.91 -7.20 1.22
C PRO A 156 -9.29 -7.39 1.87
N GLU A 157 -10.28 -7.87 1.12
CA GLU A 157 -11.64 -8.19 1.58
C GLU A 157 -11.65 -9.04 2.86
N TYR A 158 -10.78 -10.05 2.94
CA TYR A 158 -10.57 -10.88 4.12
C TYR A 158 -9.08 -10.97 4.46
N VAL A 159 -8.76 -10.97 5.75
CA VAL A 159 -7.43 -11.29 6.30
C VAL A 159 -7.61 -12.40 7.33
N MET A 160 -6.86 -13.47 7.19
CA MET A 160 -6.86 -14.60 8.13
C MET A 160 -5.43 -14.84 8.59
N GLN A 161 -5.19 -14.73 9.88
CA GLN A 161 -3.91 -15.08 10.47
C GLN A 161 -3.81 -16.60 10.58
N LEU A 162 -2.73 -17.17 10.05
CA LEU A 162 -2.42 -18.59 10.19
C LEU A 162 -1.62 -18.77 11.49
N LEU A 163 -2.28 -19.29 12.52
CA LEU A 163 -1.67 -19.48 13.83
C LEU A 163 -0.92 -20.81 13.89
N TYR A 164 0.24 -20.81 14.55
CA TYR A 164 1.00 -22.03 14.77
C TYR A 164 0.33 -22.92 15.81
N ASP A 165 0.05 -24.17 15.45
CA ASP A 165 -0.62 -25.14 16.33
C ASP A 165 0.30 -26.23 16.88
N GLY A 166 1.62 -26.03 16.76
CA GLY A 166 2.64 -27.02 17.12
C GLY A 166 3.09 -27.90 15.95
N THR A 167 2.38 -27.90 14.82
CA THR A 167 2.80 -28.61 13.60
C THR A 167 2.70 -27.73 12.36
N TYR A 168 1.62 -26.97 12.23
CA TYR A 168 1.32 -26.14 11.06
C TYR A 168 0.98 -24.71 11.48
N TYR A 169 1.24 -23.77 10.58
CA TYR A 169 0.58 -22.46 10.62
C TYR A 169 -0.75 -22.59 9.89
N ALA A 170 -1.88 -22.43 10.57
CA ALA A 170 -3.18 -22.75 9.97
C ALA A 170 -4.30 -21.81 10.42
N SER A 171 -5.32 -21.71 9.57
CA SER A 171 -6.55 -20.96 9.84
C SER A 171 -7.76 -21.70 9.26
N ASP A 172 -8.87 -21.62 9.97
CA ASP A 172 -10.18 -21.94 9.41
C ASP A 172 -10.64 -20.79 8.50
N LEU A 173 -11.42 -21.14 7.49
CA LEU A 173 -11.85 -20.28 6.40
C LEU A 173 -13.36 -20.22 6.34
N SER A 174 -13.91 -19.01 6.26
CA SER A 174 -15.34 -18.84 6.01
C SER A 174 -15.67 -19.26 4.57
N PRO A 175 -16.71 -20.08 4.31
CA PRO A 175 -17.11 -20.44 2.96
C PRO A 175 -17.37 -19.23 2.03
N ALA A 176 -17.71 -18.08 2.61
CA ALA A 176 -17.95 -16.83 1.87
C ALA A 176 -16.74 -16.38 1.06
N ILE A 177 -15.51 -16.69 1.49
CA ILE A 177 -14.29 -16.26 0.79
C ILE A 177 -14.10 -16.98 -0.55
N PHE A 178 -14.74 -18.14 -0.74
CA PHE A 178 -14.69 -18.90 -1.98
C PHE A 178 -15.77 -18.49 -2.98
N ALA A 179 -16.69 -17.60 -2.58
CA ALA A 179 -17.69 -17.07 -3.49
C ALA A 179 -17.09 -15.99 -4.39
N GLY A 180 -17.30 -16.10 -5.70
CA GLY A 180 -16.82 -15.13 -6.69
C GLY A 180 -15.44 -15.45 -7.28
N GLN A 181 -14.84 -14.48 -7.97
CA GLN A 181 -13.55 -14.65 -8.65
C GLN A 181 -12.38 -14.08 -7.82
N ASN A 182 -12.32 -14.43 -6.54
CA ASN A 182 -11.36 -13.84 -5.62
C ASN A 182 -9.91 -14.23 -5.94
N ARG A 183 -8.98 -13.32 -5.66
CA ARG A 183 -7.54 -13.60 -5.68
C ARG A 183 -7.07 -13.81 -4.25
N PHE A 184 -6.24 -14.82 -4.06
CA PHE A 184 -5.72 -15.24 -2.76
C PHE A 184 -4.22 -14.98 -2.71
N TYR A 185 -3.78 -14.37 -1.62
CA TYR A 185 -2.38 -14.02 -1.38
C TYR A 185 -1.95 -14.51 -0.02
N LEU A 186 -0.67 -14.84 0.09
CA LEU A 186 -0.01 -15.17 1.34
C LEU A 186 1.00 -14.07 1.66
N LEU A 187 0.89 -13.48 2.84
CA LEU A 187 1.85 -12.54 3.40
C LEU A 187 2.69 -13.29 4.43
N ILE A 188 4.01 -13.15 4.31
CA ILE A 188 5.02 -13.68 5.22
C ILE A 188 5.76 -12.49 5.83
N GLU A 189 5.67 -12.31 7.15
CA GLU A 189 6.37 -11.26 7.89
C GLU A 189 7.42 -11.89 8.82
N THR A 190 8.68 -11.48 8.67
CA THR A 190 9.83 -11.96 9.46
C THR A 190 11.05 -11.06 9.21
N GLU A 191 11.94 -10.95 10.20
CA GLU A 191 13.24 -10.27 10.10
C GLU A 191 14.28 -11.06 9.28
N ALA A 192 13.99 -12.30 8.89
CA ALA A 192 14.87 -13.12 8.05
C ALA A 192 15.13 -12.51 6.66
N ASP A 193 16.24 -12.91 6.01
CA ASP A 193 16.58 -12.45 4.66
C ASP A 193 15.45 -12.80 3.66
N PRO A 194 14.82 -11.80 3.00
CA PRO A 194 13.73 -12.03 2.06
C PRO A 194 14.07 -13.03 0.95
N LYS A 195 15.33 -13.08 0.50
CA LYS A 195 15.74 -14.04 -0.54
C LYS A 195 15.70 -15.49 -0.05
N ALA A 196 16.15 -15.73 1.18
CA ALA A 196 16.11 -17.04 1.79
C ALA A 196 14.66 -17.49 2.04
N VAL A 197 13.80 -16.56 2.49
CA VAL A 197 12.36 -16.80 2.67
C VAL A 197 11.70 -17.21 1.34
N VAL A 198 11.92 -16.46 0.26
CA VAL A 198 11.38 -16.79 -1.07
C VAL A 198 11.84 -18.17 -1.54
N GLN A 199 13.14 -18.43 -1.46
CA GLN A 199 13.68 -19.73 -1.88
C GLN A 199 13.06 -20.88 -1.08
N SER A 200 12.93 -20.72 0.25
CA SER A 200 12.39 -21.76 1.11
C SER A 200 10.89 -21.99 0.89
N LEU A 201 10.11 -20.93 0.62
CA LEU A 201 8.68 -21.02 0.33
C LEU A 201 8.40 -21.70 -1.01
N GLU A 202 9.24 -21.47 -2.02
CA GLU A 202 9.08 -22.07 -3.34
C GLU A 202 9.53 -23.53 -3.41
N THR A 203 10.41 -23.98 -2.49
CA THR A 203 11.05 -25.31 -2.59
C THR A 203 10.75 -26.27 -1.44
N ILE A 204 10.64 -25.78 -0.21
CA ILE A 204 10.56 -26.61 1.00
C ILE A 204 9.17 -26.54 1.63
N ALA A 205 8.62 -25.34 1.74
CA ALA A 205 7.33 -25.14 2.37
C ALA A 205 6.20 -25.79 1.56
N LYS A 206 5.19 -26.28 2.27
CA LYS A 206 4.02 -26.91 1.66
C LYS A 206 2.76 -26.20 2.16
N LEU A 207 2.03 -25.61 1.22
CA LEU A 207 0.71 -25.04 1.46
C LEU A 207 -0.37 -26.04 1.03
N GLY A 208 -1.39 -26.25 1.85
CA GLY A 208 -2.48 -27.18 1.56
C GLY A 208 -3.61 -27.07 2.57
N SER A 209 -4.50 -28.06 2.59
CA SER A 209 -5.44 -28.24 3.70
C SER A 209 -4.77 -29.06 4.79
N ARG A 210 -5.26 -28.94 6.03
CA ARG A 210 -4.77 -29.73 7.18
C ARG A 210 -4.82 -31.23 6.90
N GLU A 211 -5.81 -31.68 6.13
CA GLU A 211 -6.00 -33.09 5.78
C GLU A 211 -5.04 -33.57 4.70
N SER A 212 -4.63 -32.70 3.76
CA SER A 212 -3.75 -33.07 2.66
C SER A 212 -2.26 -33.03 3.03
N LEU A 213 -1.86 -32.13 3.93
CA LEU A 213 -0.46 -31.90 4.30
C LEU A 213 0.30 -33.17 4.75
N PRO A 214 -0.22 -34.05 5.63
CA PRO A 214 0.50 -35.25 6.05
C PRO A 214 0.93 -36.14 4.87
N ILE A 215 0.05 -36.27 3.86
CA ILE A 215 0.32 -37.07 2.66
C ILE A 215 1.35 -36.38 1.78
N LEU A 216 1.24 -35.07 1.60
CA LEU A 216 2.18 -34.27 0.81
C LEU A 216 3.60 -34.33 1.40
N ILE A 217 3.70 -34.27 2.73
CA ILE A 217 4.97 -34.38 3.46
C ILE A 217 5.55 -35.78 3.30
N ALA A 218 4.80 -36.82 3.64
CA ALA A 218 5.27 -38.20 3.65
C ALA A 218 5.71 -38.69 2.25
N ARG A 219 5.10 -38.17 1.18
CA ARG A 219 5.40 -38.55 -0.20
C ARG A 219 6.28 -37.56 -0.94
N ALA A 220 6.78 -36.52 -0.26
CA ALA A 220 7.55 -35.43 -0.87
C ALA A 220 6.87 -34.83 -2.11
N LEU A 221 5.53 -34.70 -2.07
CA LEU A 221 4.75 -34.06 -3.11
C LEU A 221 4.68 -32.54 -2.88
N SER A 222 4.57 -31.78 -3.96
CA SER A 222 4.39 -30.34 -3.91
C SER A 222 3.00 -29.99 -3.35
N GLY A 223 2.96 -28.96 -2.51
CA GLY A 223 1.70 -28.32 -2.12
C GLY A 223 1.16 -27.40 -3.21
N ILE A 224 0.24 -26.52 -2.83
CA ILE A 224 -0.25 -25.45 -3.70
C ILE A 224 0.91 -24.52 -4.04
N SER A 225 1.02 -24.21 -5.33
CA SER A 225 2.08 -23.33 -5.83
C SER A 225 1.91 -21.90 -5.30
N LEU A 226 3.03 -21.33 -4.89
CA LEU A 226 3.16 -19.95 -4.43
C LEU A 226 4.03 -19.19 -5.42
N LYS A 227 3.48 -18.12 -6.01
CA LYS A 227 4.23 -17.25 -6.91
C LYS A 227 4.66 -15.99 -6.18
N HIS A 228 5.97 -15.79 -5.98
CA HIS A 228 6.49 -14.57 -5.37
C HIS A 228 6.10 -13.32 -6.16
N LEU A 229 5.70 -12.27 -5.44
CA LEU A 229 5.38 -10.95 -5.97
C LEU A 229 6.47 -9.96 -5.51
N PRO A 230 7.29 -9.41 -6.42
CA PRO A 230 8.33 -8.44 -6.07
C PRO A 230 7.79 -7.16 -5.41
N ALA A 231 6.52 -6.84 -5.65
CA ALA A 231 5.79 -5.78 -4.98
C ALA A 231 4.33 -6.24 -4.76
N PRO A 232 3.70 -5.87 -3.63
CA PRO A 232 2.30 -6.19 -3.40
C PRO A 232 1.40 -5.49 -4.44
N PRO A 233 0.29 -6.13 -4.86
CA PRO A 233 -0.78 -5.47 -5.61
C PRO A 233 -1.31 -4.25 -4.85
N GLN A 234 -1.91 -3.30 -5.57
CA GLN A 234 -2.38 -2.03 -5.01
C GLN A 234 -3.43 -2.21 -3.88
N GLU A 235 -4.13 -3.33 -3.87
CA GLU A 235 -5.16 -3.65 -2.87
C GLU A 235 -4.59 -4.17 -1.55
N LEU A 236 -3.35 -4.64 -1.54
CA LEU A 236 -2.70 -5.17 -0.34
C LEU A 236 -1.85 -4.08 0.34
N PRO A 237 -1.86 -4.00 1.69
CA PRO A 237 -1.05 -3.04 2.42
C PRO A 237 0.44 -3.34 2.19
N ARG A 238 1.28 -2.30 2.20
CA ARG A 238 2.74 -2.45 2.22
C ARG A 238 3.20 -2.51 3.67
N ARG A 239 3.76 -3.63 4.10
CA ARG A 239 4.33 -3.80 5.44
C ARG A 239 5.85 -3.92 5.36
N ALA A 240 6.54 -3.41 6.37
CA ALA A 240 7.97 -3.66 6.51
C ALA A 240 8.23 -5.14 6.77
N HIS A 241 9.43 -5.63 6.44
CA HIS A 241 9.84 -7.02 6.70
C HIS A 241 8.87 -8.08 6.16
N SER A 242 8.18 -7.78 5.06
CA SER A 242 7.10 -8.61 4.51
C SER A 242 7.35 -9.02 3.07
N VAL A 243 7.03 -10.28 2.77
CA VAL A 243 7.12 -10.90 1.44
C VAL A 243 5.75 -11.41 1.02
N TYR A 244 5.37 -11.20 -0.24
CA TYR A 244 4.04 -11.50 -0.76
C TYR A 244 4.10 -12.60 -1.81
N PHE A 245 3.16 -13.54 -1.72
CA PHE A 245 2.98 -14.59 -2.71
C PHE A 245 1.54 -14.62 -3.20
N GLN A 246 1.35 -14.85 -4.49
CA GLN A 246 0.05 -15.20 -5.04
C GLN A 246 -0.16 -16.71 -4.90
N ILE A 247 -1.30 -17.11 -4.36
CA ILE A 247 -1.69 -18.51 -4.20
C ILE A 247 -2.35 -19.00 -5.49
N ASP A 248 -1.86 -20.12 -6.04
CA ASP A 248 -2.50 -20.77 -7.19
C ASP A 248 -3.74 -21.58 -6.79
N HIS A 249 -4.87 -20.89 -6.81
CA HIS A 249 -6.19 -21.44 -6.49
C HIS A 249 -6.85 -22.23 -7.63
N HIS A 250 -6.15 -22.46 -8.76
CA HIS A 250 -6.65 -23.31 -9.85
C HIS A 250 -6.15 -24.77 -9.75
N SER A 251 -5.37 -25.09 -8.72
CA SER A 251 -4.80 -26.42 -8.51
C SER A 251 -5.79 -27.40 -7.87
N ASP A 252 -5.62 -28.70 -8.12
CA ASP A 252 -6.43 -29.76 -7.48
C ASP A 252 -6.34 -29.75 -5.95
N GLN A 253 -5.20 -29.31 -5.40
CA GLN A 253 -5.00 -29.15 -3.96
C GLN A 253 -5.89 -28.04 -3.38
N TRP A 254 -6.20 -26.99 -4.14
CA TRP A 254 -7.12 -25.94 -3.72
C TRP A 254 -8.53 -26.47 -3.45
N VAL A 255 -8.98 -27.48 -4.22
CA VAL A 255 -10.28 -28.13 -4.01
C VAL A 255 -10.37 -28.75 -2.61
N GLN A 256 -9.25 -29.23 -2.06
CA GLN A 256 -9.24 -29.77 -0.70
C GLN A 256 -9.38 -28.67 0.36
N ILE A 257 -8.75 -27.51 0.15
CA ILE A 257 -8.94 -26.31 1.00
C ILE A 257 -10.41 -25.88 1.01
N GLN A 258 -11.05 -25.83 -0.17
CA GLN A 258 -12.47 -25.47 -0.28
C GLN A 258 -13.39 -26.47 0.44
N LYS A 259 -13.09 -27.77 0.36
CA LYS A 259 -13.88 -28.81 1.04
C LYS A 259 -13.66 -28.81 2.55
N GLY A 260 -12.42 -28.64 2.99
CA GLY A 260 -12.03 -28.62 4.40
C GLY A 260 -12.32 -27.29 5.10
N ASN A 261 -12.60 -26.22 4.35
CA ASN A 261 -12.72 -24.85 4.86
C ASN A 261 -11.55 -24.46 5.77
N ASN A 262 -10.34 -24.89 5.42
CA ASN A 262 -9.13 -24.58 6.17
C ASN A 262 -7.92 -24.51 5.25
N ILE A 263 -6.93 -23.74 5.66
CA ILE A 263 -5.63 -23.65 5.02
C ILE A 263 -4.54 -23.83 6.06
N ALA A 264 -3.48 -24.52 5.66
CA ALA A 264 -2.33 -24.78 6.50
C ALA A 264 -1.03 -24.69 5.69
N LEU A 265 -0.01 -24.12 6.32
CA LEU A 265 1.35 -24.03 5.84
C LEU A 265 2.24 -24.89 6.75
N TYR A 266 2.91 -25.88 6.17
CA TYR A 266 4.01 -26.59 6.81
C TYR A 266 5.33 -26.01 6.32
N TRP A 267 6.17 -25.58 7.25
CA TRP A 267 7.50 -25.07 6.95
C TRP A 267 8.45 -25.40 8.10
N ASP A 268 9.24 -26.46 7.92
CA ASP A 268 10.14 -27.00 8.95
C ASP A 268 11.26 -26.02 9.36
N ALA A 269 11.75 -25.25 8.40
CA ALA A 269 12.79 -24.23 8.59
C ALA A 269 12.20 -22.81 8.77
N ALA A 270 10.97 -22.71 9.28
CA ALA A 270 10.34 -21.42 9.55
C ALA A 270 11.11 -20.64 10.63
N PRO A 271 11.34 -19.32 10.44
CA PRO A 271 11.86 -18.45 11.49
C PRO A 271 10.96 -18.43 12.74
N GLU A 272 11.54 -18.20 13.92
CA GLU A 272 10.79 -18.15 15.18
C GLU A 272 9.81 -16.95 15.26
N ASP A 273 10.14 -15.85 14.60
CA ASP A 273 9.36 -14.61 14.55
C ASP A 273 8.29 -14.60 13.45
N LEU A 274 8.14 -15.72 12.73
CA LEU A 274 7.29 -15.83 11.56
C LEU A 274 5.83 -15.50 11.88
N LYS A 275 5.28 -14.52 11.16
CA LYS A 275 3.83 -14.30 11.05
C LYS A 275 3.36 -14.60 9.64
N VAL A 276 2.24 -15.30 9.54
CA VAL A 276 1.64 -15.71 8.28
C VAL A 276 0.21 -15.22 8.22
N GLU A 277 -0.15 -14.53 7.14
CA GLU A 277 -1.52 -14.11 6.88
C GLU A 277 -1.95 -14.54 5.47
N MET A 278 -3.17 -15.04 5.35
CA MET A 278 -3.84 -15.17 4.05
C MET A 278 -4.72 -13.94 3.82
N MET A 279 -4.57 -13.33 2.66
CA MET A 279 -5.31 -12.15 2.23
C MET A 279 -6.14 -12.46 0.98
N VAL A 280 -7.40 -12.03 0.98
CA VAL A 280 -8.35 -12.26 -0.11
C VAL A 280 -8.74 -10.94 -0.72
N VAL A 281 -8.58 -10.79 -2.03
CA VAL A 281 -8.97 -9.60 -2.77
C VAL A 281 -10.06 -9.99 -3.76
N GLY A 282 -11.27 -9.43 -3.58
CA GLY A 282 -12.35 -9.58 -4.54
C GLY A 282 -11.96 -9.03 -5.91
N LYS A 283 -12.37 -9.71 -6.98
CA LYS A 283 -12.21 -9.17 -8.35
C LYS A 283 -13.18 -8.00 -8.51
N THR A 284 -12.63 -6.84 -8.84
CA THR A 284 -13.41 -5.63 -9.15
C THR A 284 -14.24 -5.75 -10.42
#